data_AF-A0A9Q4DL87-F1
#
_entry.id   AF-A0A9Q4DL87-F1
#
_cell.length_a   1.000
_cell.length_b   1.000
_cell.length_c   1.000
_cell.angle_alpha   90.00
_cell.angle_beta   90.00
_cell.angle_gamma   90.00
#
_symmetry.space_group_name_H-M   'P 1'
#
loop_
_entity.id
_entity.type
_entity.pdbx_description
1 polymer ?
#
loop_
_entity_poly.entity_id
_entity_poly.type
_entity_poly.pdbx_seq_one_letter_code
_entity_poly.pdbx_strand_id
1 'polypeptide(L)'
;VIVPESHPNMPSTVTEAYKIISQGLLEGFKNLGFETYFAIPRSKEERDKLKQPRSSVCFDAPSWYELVVEGRKIAGSAQTRQKGVILQH
;
A
#
# COMPACT_ATOMS: atom_id res chain seq x y z
N VAL A 1 9.95 3.82 6.15
CA VAL A 1 10.65 4.41 4.97
C VAL A 1 10.53 5.92 5.01
N ILE A 2 11.63 6.65 4.84
CA ILE A 2 11.67 8.12 4.78
C ILE A 2 12.39 8.51 3.49
N VAL A 3 11.76 9.34 2.65
CA VAL A 3 12.29 9.72 1.33
C VAL A 3 11.85 11.14 0.96
N PRO A 4 12.71 11.98 0.35
CA PRO A 4 12.29 13.29 -0.13
C PRO A 4 11.27 13.17 -1.28
N GLU A 5 10.32 14.09 -1.35
CA GLU A 5 9.32 14.15 -2.43
C GLU A 5 9.94 14.45 -3.79
N SER A 6 11.14 15.05 -3.81
CA SER A 6 11.92 15.32 -5.02
C SER A 6 12.71 14.11 -5.53
N HIS A 7 12.64 12.96 -4.85
CA HIS A 7 13.38 11.77 -5.27
C HIS A 7 12.94 11.34 -6.68
N PRO A 8 13.87 11.10 -7.62
CA PRO A 8 13.53 10.91 -9.04
C PRO A 8 12.61 9.71 -9.31
N ASN A 9 12.72 8.66 -8.48
CA ASN A 9 11.87 7.47 -8.57
C ASN A 9 10.60 7.53 -7.72
N MET A 10 10.31 8.67 -7.08
CA MET A 10 9.18 8.81 -6.18
C MET A 10 8.04 9.58 -6.86
N PRO A 11 6.88 8.94 -7.07
CA PRO A 11 5.74 9.61 -7.68
C PRO A 11 5.07 10.62 -6.74
N SER A 12 4.38 11.58 -7.35
CA SER A 12 3.75 12.70 -6.66
C SER A 12 2.51 12.30 -5.86
N THR A 13 1.80 11.24 -6.27
CA THR A 13 0.57 10.81 -5.58
C THR A 13 0.87 9.88 -4.41
N VAL A 14 0.02 9.91 -3.38
CA VAL A 14 0.13 9.01 -2.21
C VAL A 14 0.01 7.55 -2.65
N THR A 15 -0.99 7.24 -3.47
CA THR A 15 -1.28 5.88 -3.91
C THR A 15 -0.15 5.26 -4.73
N GLU A 16 0.48 6.02 -5.63
CA GLU A 16 1.59 5.52 -6.42
C GLU A 16 2.87 5.38 -5.59
N ALA A 17 3.12 6.31 -4.65
CA ALA A 17 4.28 6.22 -3.76
C ALA A 17 4.19 4.97 -2.89
N TYR A 18 3.00 4.70 -2.35
CA TYR A 18 2.69 3.48 -1.64
C TYR A 18 2.94 2.23 -2.48
N LYS A 19 2.51 2.20 -3.74
CA LYS A 19 2.77 1.09 -4.65
C LYS A 19 4.28 0.86 -4.85
N ILE A 20 5.05 1.92 -5.14
CA ILE A 20 6.50 1.83 -5.37
C ILE A 20 7.22 1.29 -4.13
N ILE A 21 6.89 1.80 -2.94
CA ILE A 21 7.54 1.36 -1.71
C ILE A 21 7.14 -0.10 -1.39
N SER A 22 5.87 -0.44 -1.57
CA SER A 22 5.36 -1.78 -1.28
C SER A 22 5.82 -2.84 -2.28
N GLN A 23 6.25 -2.44 -3.49
CA GLN A 23 6.84 -3.37 -4.46
C GLN A 23 8.10 -4.02 -3.88
N GLY A 24 8.88 -3.31 -3.08
CA GLY A 24 10.03 -3.89 -2.39
C GLY A 24 9.63 -5.02 -1.43
N LEU A 25 8.54 -4.84 -0.68
CA LEU A 25 8.00 -5.87 0.20
C LEU A 25 7.48 -7.07 -0.61
N LEU A 26 6.73 -6.81 -1.69
CA LEU A 26 6.19 -7.84 -2.56
C LEU A 26 7.29 -8.72 -3.15
N GLU A 27 8.36 -8.13 -3.69
CA GLU A 27 9.50 -8.89 -4.22
C GLU A 27 10.27 -9.59 -3.10
N GLY A 28 10.37 -8.99 -1.91
CA GLY A 28 10.93 -9.64 -0.72
C GLY A 28 10.22 -10.95 -0.37
N PHE A 29 8.89 -10.94 -0.28
CA PHE A 29 8.11 -12.15 0.02
C PHE A 29 8.15 -13.18 -1.12
N LYS A 30 8.12 -12.75 -2.37
CA LYS A 30 8.31 -13.66 -3.52
C LYS A 30 9.66 -14.38 -3.46
N ASN A 31 10.73 -13.66 -3.12
CA ASN A 31 12.07 -14.23 -2.99
C ASN A 31 12.17 -15.25 -1.85
N LEU A 32 11.29 -15.15 -0.85
CA LEU A 32 11.16 -16.14 0.22
C LEU A 32 10.28 -17.34 -0.16
N GLY A 33 9.73 -17.38 -1.37
CA GLY A 33 8.91 -18.48 -1.88
C GLY A 33 7.40 -18.33 -1.63
N PHE A 34 6.94 -17.17 -1.15
CA PHE A 34 5.52 -16.95 -0.89
C PHE A 34 4.76 -16.42 -2.11
N GLU A 35 3.54 -16.91 -2.31
CA GLU A 35 2.61 -16.30 -3.26
C GLU A 35 2.21 -14.90 -2.75
N THR A 36 2.68 -13.86 -3.46
CA THR A 36 2.48 -12.48 -3.03
C THR A 36 2.00 -11.60 -4.18
N TYR A 37 0.94 -10.84 -3.95
CA TYR A 37 0.35 -9.95 -4.95
C TYR A 37 -0.29 -8.72 -4.31
N PHE A 38 -0.55 -7.70 -5.14
CA PHE A 38 -1.36 -6.57 -4.75
C PHE A 38 -2.84 -6.84 -5.02
N ALA A 39 -3.68 -6.69 -4.01
CA ALA A 39 -5.12 -6.67 -4.19
C ALA A 39 -5.54 -5.36 -4.88
N ILE A 40 -6.16 -5.49 -6.05
CA ILE A 40 -6.72 -4.37 -6.81
C ILE A 40 -8.23 -4.60 -6.90
N PRO A 41 -9.07 -3.69 -6.40
CA PRO A 41 -10.52 -3.82 -6.51
C PRO A 41 -10.95 -3.77 -7.98
N ARG A 42 -11.58 -4.84 -8.45
CA ARG A 42 -11.99 -5.04 -9.84
C ARG A 42 -13.44 -4.64 -10.08
N SER A 43 -14.29 -4.67 -9.04
CA SER A 43 -15.69 -4.26 -9.15
C SER A 43 -15.98 -2.90 -8.51
N LYS A 44 -17.09 -2.27 -8.92
CA LYS A 44 -17.60 -1.05 -8.28
C LYS A 44 -17.93 -1.27 -6.80
N GLU A 45 -18.47 -2.44 -6.46
CA GLU A 45 -18.76 -2.82 -5.08
C GLU A 45 -17.49 -2.99 -4.24
N GLU A 46 -16.41 -3.56 -4.78
CA GLU A 46 -15.11 -3.63 -4.09
C GLU A 46 -14.53 -2.23 -3.88
N ARG A 47 -14.66 -1.33 -4.87
CA ARG A 47 -14.23 0.07 -4.75
C ARG A 47 -15.06 0.83 -3.71
N ASP A 48 -16.36 0.62 -3.66
CA ASP A 48 -17.23 1.29 -2.70
C ASP A 48 -17.04 0.73 -1.28
N LYS A 49 -16.66 -0.54 -1.14
CA LYS A 49 -16.16 -1.09 0.13
C LYS A 49 -14.88 -0.40 0.59
N LEU A 50 -13.99 0.07 -0.30
CA LEU A 50 -12.82 0.86 0.11
C LEU A 50 -13.19 2.18 0.80
N LYS A 51 -14.37 2.75 0.48
CA LYS A 51 -14.84 4.01 1.07
C LYS A 51 -15.56 3.81 2.41
N GLN A 52 -15.79 2.56 2.82
CA GLN A 52 -16.52 2.19 4.03
C GLN A 52 -15.59 1.42 4.98
N PRO A 53 -14.89 2.10 5.89
CA PRO A 53 -14.09 1.40 6.90
C PRO A 53 -15.02 0.53 7.76
N ARG A 54 -14.75 -0.78 7.78
CA ARG A 54 -15.54 -1.77 8.55
C ARG A 54 -15.27 -1.70 10.05
N SER A 55 -14.21 -1.01 10.46
CA SER A 55 -13.86 -0.75 11.86
C SER A 55 -13.09 0.57 11.98
N SER A 56 -12.89 1.05 13.21
CA SER A 56 -12.02 2.19 13.55
C SER A 56 -10.53 1.86 13.47
N VAL A 57 -10.15 0.64 13.12
CA VAL A 57 -8.75 0.20 12.98
C VAL A 57 -8.27 0.57 11.59
N CYS A 58 -7.27 1.44 11.49
CA CYS A 58 -6.70 1.88 10.20
C CYS A 58 -6.17 0.74 9.32
N PHE A 59 -5.89 -0.44 9.91
CA PHE A 59 -5.54 -1.66 9.18
C PHE A 59 -6.72 -2.25 8.38
N ASP A 60 -7.95 -2.10 8.85
CA ASP A 60 -9.17 -2.59 8.19
C ASP A 60 -9.70 -1.61 7.15
N ALA A 61 -9.21 -0.36 7.14
CA ALA A 61 -9.52 0.62 6.12
C ALA A 61 -8.93 0.13 4.78
N PRO A 62 -9.76 -0.15 3.77
CA PRO A 62 -9.23 -0.77 2.58
C PRO A 62 -8.47 0.26 1.72
N SER A 63 -7.26 -0.08 1.28
CA SER A 63 -6.46 0.80 0.41
C SER A 63 -6.29 0.20 -0.99
N TRP A 64 -5.96 1.05 -1.97
CA TRP A 64 -5.51 0.55 -3.26
C TRP A 64 -4.15 -0.10 -3.12
N TYR A 65 -3.96 -1.26 -3.74
CA TYR A 65 -2.70 -2.04 -3.71
C TYR A 65 -2.39 -2.67 -2.34
N GLU A 66 -3.36 -3.28 -1.67
CA GLU A 66 -3.07 -4.00 -0.42
C GLU A 66 -2.13 -5.18 -0.67
N LEU A 67 -1.12 -5.33 0.19
CA LEU A 67 -0.17 -6.45 0.08
C LEU A 67 -0.79 -7.71 0.67
N VAL A 68 -0.98 -8.71 -0.19
CA VAL A 68 -1.54 -10.02 0.17
C VAL A 68 -0.47 -11.09 -0.01
N VAL A 69 -0.30 -11.92 1.02
CA VAL A 69 0.58 -13.09 1.03
C VAL A 69 -0.25 -14.32 1.37
N GLU A 70 -0.21 -15.34 0.52
CA GLU A 70 -0.99 -16.59 0.69
C GLU A 70 -2.49 -16.35 0.96
N GLY A 71 -3.07 -15.39 0.25
CA GLY A 71 -4.48 -15.01 0.38
C GLY A 71 -4.82 -14.22 1.66
N ARG A 72 -3.83 -13.83 2.48
CA ARG A 72 -4.03 -13.01 3.68
C ARG A 72 -3.42 -11.63 3.51
N LYS A 73 -4.15 -10.60 3.91
CA LYS A 73 -3.60 -9.24 4.04
C LYS A 73 -2.58 -9.23 5.18
N ILE A 74 -1.35 -8.87 4.88
CA ILE A 74 -0.25 -8.90 5.87
C ILE A 74 0.32 -7.52 6.20
N ALA A 75 0.04 -6.51 5.36
CA ALA A 75 0.47 -5.15 5.58
C ALA A 75 -0.65 -4.17 5.21
N GLY A 76 -0.91 -3.24 6.12
CA GLY A 76 -1.56 -1.97 5.82
C GLY A 76 -0.51 -0.90 6.00
N SER A 77 -0.46 0.08 5.10
CA SER A 77 0.56 1.13 5.19
C SER A 77 -0.06 2.48 5.44
N ALA A 78 0.59 3.23 6.31
CA ALA A 78 0.26 4.60 6.60
C ALA A 78 1.34 5.50 6.01
N GLN A 79 0.90 6.58 5.37
CA GLN A 79 1.80 7.55 4.75
C GLN A 79 1.45 8.97 5.20
N THR A 80 2.47 9.74 5.57
CA THR A 80 2.37 11.19 5.77
C THR A 80 3.35 11.92 4.85
N ARG A 81 2.95 13.11 4.40
CA ARG A 81 3.75 14.01 3.58
C ARG A 81 3.84 15.35 4.28
N GLN A 82 5.04 15.77 4.63
CA GLN A 82 5.25 17.04 5.33
C GLN A 82 6.62 17.61 4.98
N LYS A 83 6.67 18.93 4.74
CA LYS A 83 7.93 19.66 4.48
C LYS A 83 8.77 19.04 3.34
N GLY A 84 8.13 18.54 2.29
CA GLY A 84 8.82 17.94 1.14
C GLY A 84 9.38 16.54 1.40
N VAL A 85 8.91 15.84 2.44
CA VAL A 85 9.34 14.49 2.81
C VAL A 85 8.13 13.57 2.92
N ILE A 86 8.28 12.35 2.41
CA ILE A 86 7.36 11.23 2.61
C ILE A 86 7.89 10.37 3.75
N LEU A 87 7.01 10.06 4.71
CA LEU A 87 7.21 9.02 5.71
C LEU A 87 6.13 7.95 5.48
N GLN A 88 6.56 6.71 5.25
CA GLN A 88 5.69 5.54 5.17
C GLN A 88 6.09 4.52 6.24
N HIS A 89 5.12 4.02 7.01
CA HIS A 89 5.32 3.00 8.06
C HIS A 89 4.27 1.89 8.00
#